data_AF-A0A0S8JU77-F1
#
_entry.id   AF-A0A0S8JU77-F1
#
_cell.length_a   1.000
_cell.length_b   1.000
_cell.length_c   1.000
_cell.angle_alpha   90.00
_cell.angle_beta   90.00
_cell.angle_gamma   90.00
#
_symmetry.space_group_name_H-M   'P 1'
#
loop_
_entity.id
_entity.type
_entity.pdbx_description
1 polymer ?
#
loop_
_entity_poly.entity_id
_entity_poly.type
_entity_poly.pdbx_seq_one_letter_code
_entity_poly.pdbx_strand_id
1 'polypeptide(L)'
;MKSTKNIEKLIRNAAIHSEPQANQKVLRGLLEELAEATEQQSTSAGTNIRRTIMKSPIAKLATAAVITIALIVSVMHFGTSIEGASVAWADVLEQINNFRPYTCTYTGEDEEGRSGSYRLMRLSLTQRRQVYPNGTILVVDLAVPKTLMLVPEKKYAIERMVDRQPATDPDIFRMARSMQNRPPEEGGVQEIGIRQIEGHVAKGFRSLSKYNDITVWADVHTKLPVRVEIIHVGKGRKIIMSEFKFDVDLDESLFSTTAPDGYTVEKVEKGELTGLQKFMQSTTEEDLVEGLRAVAIFLDGEFPPEIELPMLQTTLREYIKRNKLSESEIEERLAPVSEKWTKAHWYTQLLRGEMEVRDFHYAGEGVKLGDASTPVMWWRPKDSETYRVIYGDLSTRDVAPEELPD
;
A
#
# COMPACT_ATOMS: atom_id res chain seq x y z
N MET A 1 13.75 -45.47 21.09
CA MET A 1 12.92 -44.39 21.65
C MET A 1 13.54 -43.89 22.95
N LYS A 2 14.21 -42.74 22.94
CA LYS A 2 14.71 -42.05 24.15
C LYS A 2 13.68 -40.99 24.54
N SER A 3 13.25 -41.02 25.80
CA SER A 3 12.10 -40.32 26.35
C SER A 3 12.22 -38.79 26.31
N THR A 4 11.14 -38.14 25.86
CA THR A 4 10.88 -36.69 25.82
C THR A 4 11.19 -35.97 27.15
N LYS A 5 11.22 -36.69 28.29
CA LYS A 5 11.62 -36.17 29.60
C LYS A 5 13.08 -35.69 29.68
N ASN A 6 13.98 -36.20 28.82
CA ASN A 6 15.39 -35.77 28.84
C ASN A 6 15.62 -34.42 28.15
N ILE A 7 14.78 -34.06 27.17
CA ILE A 7 14.90 -32.79 26.45
C ILE A 7 14.35 -31.65 27.31
N GLU A 8 13.24 -31.87 28.02
CA GLU A 8 12.67 -30.89 28.95
C GLU A 8 13.61 -30.54 30.12
N LYS A 9 14.38 -31.53 30.59
CA LYS A 9 15.39 -31.35 31.65
C LYS A 9 16.61 -30.55 31.16
N LEU A 10 17.00 -30.74 29.90
CA LEU A 10 18.10 -29.98 29.28
C LEU A 10 17.71 -28.53 29.01
N ILE A 11 16.44 -28.27 28.63
CA ILE A 11 15.95 -26.91 28.37
C ILE A 11 15.79 -26.12 29.67
N ARG A 12 15.33 -26.73 30.78
CA ARG A 12 15.30 -26.05 32.10
C ARG A 12 16.69 -25.70 32.64
N ASN A 13 17.70 -26.52 32.35
CA ASN A 13 19.08 -26.26 32.78
C ASN A 13 19.85 -25.30 31.86
N ALA A 14 19.29 -24.92 30.71
CA ALA A 14 19.89 -23.96 29.76
C ALA A 14 19.45 -22.50 30.03
N ALA A 15 18.80 -22.23 31.16
CA ALA A 15 18.59 -20.86 31.62
C ALA A 15 19.97 -20.24 31.90
N ILE A 16 20.47 -19.45 30.96
CA ILE A 16 21.66 -18.60 31.17
C ILE A 16 21.27 -17.57 32.22
N HIS A 17 21.54 -17.90 33.48
CA HIS A 17 21.53 -16.93 34.56
C HIS A 17 22.76 -16.06 34.37
N SER A 18 22.53 -14.85 33.87
CA SER A 18 23.55 -13.81 33.90
C SER A 18 23.83 -13.52 35.38
N GLU A 19 24.93 -14.02 35.92
CA GLU A 19 25.37 -13.65 37.26
C GLU A 19 25.70 -12.15 37.25
N PRO A 20 24.98 -11.31 38.01
CA PRO A 20 25.18 -9.86 37.97
C PRO A 20 26.63 -9.47 38.32
N GLN A 21 27.28 -10.25 39.19
CA GLN A 21 28.68 -10.05 39.58
C GLN A 21 29.66 -10.42 38.46
N ALA A 22 29.38 -11.48 37.69
CA ALA A 22 30.20 -11.84 36.53
C ALA A 22 30.09 -10.77 35.42
N ASN A 23 28.88 -10.28 35.17
CA ASN A 23 28.64 -9.18 34.21
C ASN A 23 29.28 -7.86 34.67
N GLN A 24 29.21 -7.53 35.97
CA GLN A 24 29.92 -6.37 36.52
C GLN A 24 31.44 -6.52 36.40
N LYS A 25 31.98 -7.73 36.59
CA LYS A 25 33.42 -7.98 36.45
C LYS A 25 33.89 -7.83 35.00
N VAL A 26 33.11 -8.34 34.04
CA VAL A 26 33.37 -8.19 32.60
C VAL A 26 33.25 -6.72 32.18
N LEU A 27 32.19 -6.03 32.63
CA LEU A 27 32.00 -4.60 32.34
C LEU A 27 33.12 -3.76 32.94
N ARG A 28 33.56 -4.05 34.17
CA ARG A 28 34.67 -3.35 34.80
C ARG A 28 35.99 -3.60 34.07
N GLY A 29 36.27 -4.83 33.65
CA GLY A 29 37.44 -5.15 32.84
C GLY A 29 37.44 -4.39 31.50
N LEU A 30 36.29 -4.31 30.83
CA LEU A 30 36.15 -3.53 29.59
C LEU A 30 36.31 -2.02 29.81
N LEU A 31 35.83 -1.49 30.93
CA LEU A 31 35.99 -0.08 31.29
C LEU A 31 37.44 0.26 31.67
N GLU A 32 38.14 -0.65 32.34
CA GLU A 32 39.56 -0.51 32.67
C GLU A 32 40.44 -0.59 31.41
N GLU A 33 40.18 -1.53 30.48
CA GLU A 33 40.85 -1.58 29.18
C GLU A 33 40.58 -0.33 28.32
N LEU A 34 39.36 0.21 28.36
CA LEU A 34 39.02 1.47 27.68
C LEU A 34 39.75 2.66 28.29
N ALA A 35 39.85 2.71 29.62
CA ALA A 35 40.57 3.77 30.34
C ALA A 35 42.06 3.74 30.01
N GLU A 36 42.69 2.57 30.02
CA GLU A 36 44.09 2.38 29.62
C GLU A 36 44.33 2.75 28.15
N ALA A 37 43.40 2.40 27.25
CA ALA A 37 43.48 2.78 25.83
C ALA A 37 43.37 4.31 25.63
N THR A 38 42.56 5.00 26.44
CA THR A 38 42.48 6.48 26.42
C THR A 38 43.69 7.17 27.04
N GLU A 39 44.31 6.61 28.08
CA GLU A 39 45.56 7.16 28.64
C GLU A 39 46.74 6.98 27.69
N GLN A 40 46.84 5.83 27.01
CA GLN A 40 47.87 5.58 25.99
C GLN A 40 47.69 6.47 24.73
N GLN A 41 46.45 6.86 24.39
CA GLN A 41 46.19 7.83 23.31
C GLN A 41 46.51 9.28 23.70
N SER A 42 46.55 9.60 25.00
CA SER A 42 46.76 10.97 25.48
C SER A 42 48.24 11.38 25.56
N THR A 43 49.17 10.45 25.32
CA THR A 43 50.62 10.69 25.36
C THR A 43 51.32 10.37 24.04
N SER A 44 50.82 10.88 22.91
CA SER A 44 51.74 11.28 21.82
C SER A 44 51.17 12.44 21.01
N ALA A 45 51.87 13.56 21.09
CA ALA A 45 51.59 14.77 20.35
C ALA A 45 51.81 14.58 18.84
N GLY A 46 50.99 15.22 18.02
CA GLY A 46 51.34 15.48 16.62
C GLY A 46 50.14 15.64 15.69
N THR A 47 49.68 16.89 15.59
CA THR A 47 48.88 17.68 14.61
C THR A 47 48.49 17.10 13.22
N ASN A 48 48.86 15.87 12.83
CA ASN A 48 48.63 15.33 11.48
C ASN A 48 47.51 14.28 11.35
N ILE A 49 46.89 13.82 12.45
CA ILE A 49 45.88 12.73 12.41
C ILE A 49 44.48 13.24 11.97
N ARG A 50 44.16 14.52 12.20
CA ARG A 50 42.86 15.12 11.83
C ARG A 50 42.59 15.10 10.32
N ARG A 51 43.64 15.04 9.49
CA ARG A 51 43.55 15.01 8.02
C ARG A 51 43.39 13.59 7.46
N THR A 52 43.81 12.57 8.21
CA THR A 52 43.82 11.17 7.76
C THR A 52 42.49 10.48 8.09
N ILE A 53 41.87 10.82 9.23
CA ILE A 53 40.58 10.23 9.65
C ILE A 53 39.41 10.69 8.76
N MET A 54 39.42 11.92 8.21
CA MET A 54 38.33 12.43 7.37
C MET A 54 38.26 11.87 5.93
N LYS A 55 39.21 11.00 5.52
CA LYS A 55 39.28 10.47 4.15
C LYS A 55 38.78 9.03 3.98
N SER A 56 38.43 8.34 5.06
CA SER A 56 37.94 6.96 5.01
C SER A 56 36.40 6.92 5.11
N PRO A 57 35.67 6.34 4.14
CA PRO A 57 34.22 6.17 4.23
C PRO A 57 33.82 5.28 5.42
N ILE A 58 34.68 4.34 5.83
CA ILE A 58 34.45 3.45 6.96
C ILE A 58 34.58 4.22 8.30
N ALA A 59 35.54 5.14 8.40
CA ALA A 59 35.70 5.98 9.59
C ALA A 59 34.52 6.96 9.76
N LYS A 60 33.97 7.49 8.66
CA LYS A 60 32.74 8.32 8.70
C LYS A 60 31.52 7.54 9.20
N LEU A 61 31.37 6.28 8.78
CA LEU A 61 30.28 5.41 9.23
C LEU A 61 30.43 5.01 10.70
N ALA A 62 31.66 4.76 11.16
CA ALA A 62 31.93 4.44 12.56
C ALA A 62 31.68 5.65 13.48
N THR A 63 32.08 6.86 13.10
CA THR A 63 31.79 8.07 13.88
C THR A 63 30.28 8.38 13.94
N ALA A 64 29.56 8.19 12.82
CA ALA A 64 28.10 8.33 12.81
C ALA A 64 27.44 7.30 13.75
N ALA A 65 27.83 6.01 13.67
CA ALA A 65 27.27 4.96 14.52
C ALA A 65 27.53 5.18 16.01
N VAL A 66 28.72 5.65 16.39
CA VAL A 66 29.06 5.96 17.79
C VAL A 66 28.24 7.14 18.33
N ILE A 67 28.04 8.19 17.53
CA ILE A 67 27.17 9.31 17.90
C ILE A 67 25.71 8.86 18.04
N THR A 68 25.25 7.98 17.13
CA THR A 68 23.89 7.41 17.18
C THR A 68 23.67 6.52 18.39
N ILE A 69 24.65 5.66 18.74
CA ILE A 69 24.56 4.80 19.93
C ILE A 69 24.62 5.66 21.20
N ALA A 70 25.48 6.69 21.24
CA ALA A 70 25.52 7.62 22.38
C ALA A 70 24.21 8.40 22.55
N LEU A 71 23.55 8.80 21.46
CA LEU A 71 22.22 9.44 21.49
C LEU A 71 21.10 8.48 21.92
N ILE A 72 21.17 7.21 21.54
CA ILE A 72 20.17 6.21 21.95
C ILE A 72 20.35 5.86 23.43
N VAL A 73 21.59 5.69 23.88
CA VAL A 73 21.90 5.37 25.29
C VAL A 73 21.60 6.57 26.19
N SER A 74 21.83 7.81 25.75
CA SER A 74 21.45 9.00 26.53
C SER A 74 19.94 9.13 26.69
N VAL A 75 19.15 8.83 25.65
CA VAL A 75 17.68 8.83 25.70
C VAL A 75 17.13 7.69 26.57
N MET A 76 17.78 6.53 26.61
CA MET A 76 17.31 5.38 27.39
C MET A 76 17.75 5.38 28.87
N HIS A 77 18.88 6.00 29.22
CA HIS A 77 19.40 5.98 30.60
C HIS A 77 19.06 7.24 31.42
N PHE A 78 18.79 8.37 30.77
CA PHE A 78 18.39 9.62 31.44
C PHE A 78 16.91 9.92 31.19
N GLY A 79 16.04 9.14 31.84
CA GLY A 79 14.58 9.35 31.88
C GLY A 79 14.13 10.62 32.62
N THR A 80 14.86 11.73 32.52
CA THR A 80 14.50 13.03 33.08
C THR A 80 15.05 14.15 32.19
N SER A 81 14.12 14.89 31.58
CA SER A 81 14.28 16.29 31.14
C SER A 81 15.41 16.59 30.16
N ILE A 82 15.18 16.32 28.86
CA ILE A 82 15.81 17.16 27.83
C ILE A 82 15.18 18.55 27.95
N GLU A 83 15.83 19.46 28.67
CA GLU A 83 15.48 20.88 28.84
C GLU A 83 15.62 21.71 27.53
N GLY A 84 15.46 21.07 26.38
CA GLY A 84 15.72 21.65 25.06
C GLY A 84 15.04 20.90 23.92
N ALA A 85 13.71 20.77 23.98
CA ALA A 85 12.76 20.77 22.85
C ALA A 85 11.41 20.17 23.29
N SER A 86 10.68 20.86 24.17
CA SER A 86 9.26 20.53 24.38
C SER A 86 8.49 20.97 23.14
N VAL A 87 8.44 20.14 22.09
CA VAL A 87 7.51 20.36 21.00
C VAL A 87 6.12 20.06 21.53
N ALA A 88 5.28 21.08 21.63
CA ALA A 88 3.87 20.95 21.96
C ALA A 88 3.05 20.82 20.68
N TRP A 89 1.81 20.34 20.81
CA TRP A 89 0.92 20.26 19.64
C TRP A 89 0.68 21.64 19.00
N ALA A 90 0.64 22.70 19.80
CA ALA A 90 0.49 24.07 19.31
C ALA A 90 1.63 24.50 18.39
N ASP A 91 2.87 24.08 18.66
CA ASP A 91 4.03 24.34 17.81
C ASP A 91 3.88 23.69 16.43
N VAL A 92 3.34 22.47 16.39
CA VAL A 92 3.09 21.74 15.14
C VAL A 92 1.98 22.44 14.35
N LEU A 93 0.89 22.83 15.03
CA LEU A 93 -0.21 23.57 14.41
C LEU A 93 0.26 24.89 13.81
N GLU A 94 1.15 25.62 14.48
CA GLU A 94 1.74 26.84 13.94
C GLU A 94 2.45 26.59 12.61
N GLN A 95 3.20 25.50 12.49
CA GLN A 95 3.91 25.16 11.25
C GLN A 95 2.99 24.77 10.10
N ILE A 96 1.86 24.12 10.38
CA ILE A 96 0.92 23.60 9.37
C ILE A 96 -0.32 24.48 9.16
N ASN A 97 -0.43 25.61 9.87
CA ASN A 97 -1.57 26.54 9.75
C ASN A 97 -1.60 27.22 8.38
N ASN A 98 -0.43 27.62 7.88
CA ASN A 98 -0.29 28.11 6.52
C ASN A 98 0.02 26.94 5.60
N PHE A 99 -0.63 26.90 4.43
CA PHE A 99 -0.31 25.89 3.44
C PHE A 99 1.12 26.12 2.91
N ARG A 100 1.90 25.04 2.89
CA ARG A 100 3.23 24.98 2.31
C ARG A 100 3.21 23.93 1.22
N PRO A 101 3.72 24.19 0.01
CA PRO A 101 3.88 23.15 -1.00
C PRO A 101 4.73 22.02 -0.43
N TYR A 102 4.32 20.77 -0.69
CA TYR A 102 5.05 19.61 -0.17
C TYR A 102 5.01 18.41 -1.12
N THR A 103 5.99 17.52 -0.95
CA THR A 103 5.93 16.16 -1.47
C THR A 103 5.96 15.15 -0.32
N CYS A 104 5.34 13.99 -0.52
CA CYS A 104 5.45 12.87 0.41
C CYS A 104 5.22 11.54 -0.33
N THR A 105 5.56 10.42 0.31
CA THR A 105 5.05 9.10 -0.08
C THR A 105 3.71 8.89 0.62
N TYR A 106 2.71 8.48 -0.14
CA TYR A 106 1.44 8.02 0.40
C TYR A 106 1.38 6.50 0.25
N THR A 107 1.08 5.80 1.32
CA THR A 107 0.85 4.35 1.34
C THR A 107 -0.50 4.06 1.95
N GLY A 108 -1.36 3.36 1.22
CA GLY A 108 -2.63 2.84 1.70
C GLY A 108 -2.55 1.33 1.84
N GLU A 109 -3.18 0.80 2.88
CA GLU A 109 -3.36 -0.62 3.14
C GLU A 109 -4.84 -0.85 3.46
N ASP A 110 -5.44 -1.88 2.87
CA ASP A 110 -6.84 -2.27 3.12
C ASP A 110 -6.97 -3.37 4.17
N GLU A 111 -8.20 -3.84 4.44
CA GLU A 111 -8.48 -4.83 5.48
C GLU A 111 -7.79 -6.19 5.22
N GLU A 112 -7.52 -6.50 3.95
CA GLU A 112 -6.87 -7.73 3.51
C GLU A 112 -5.34 -7.63 3.57
N GLY A 113 -4.80 -6.49 4.02
CA GLY A 113 -3.36 -6.21 4.05
C GLY A 113 -2.77 -5.90 2.67
N ARG A 114 -3.61 -5.71 1.64
CA ARG A 114 -3.12 -5.29 0.33
C ARG A 114 -2.67 -3.85 0.44
N SER A 115 -1.41 -3.61 0.10
CA SER A 115 -0.82 -2.28 0.18
C SER A 115 -0.47 -1.72 -1.20
N GLY A 116 -0.69 -0.42 -1.36
CA GLY A 116 -0.31 0.34 -2.53
C GLY A 116 0.28 1.68 -2.11
N SER A 117 1.30 2.15 -2.83
CA SER A 117 1.92 3.44 -2.57
C SER A 117 2.05 4.27 -3.84
N TYR A 118 2.15 5.59 -3.67
CA TYR A 118 2.44 6.54 -4.75
C TYR A 118 3.16 7.77 -4.20
N ARG A 119 3.86 8.49 -5.07
CA ARG A 119 4.43 9.80 -4.74
C ARG A 119 3.34 10.86 -4.88
N LEU A 120 3.10 11.60 -3.80
CA LEU A 120 2.20 12.76 -3.78
C LEU A 120 3.03 14.04 -3.88
N MET A 121 2.63 14.93 -4.77
CA MET A 121 3.07 16.32 -4.84
C MET A 121 1.86 17.20 -4.64
N ARG A 122 1.97 18.22 -3.78
CA ARG A 122 0.86 19.11 -3.47
C ARG A 122 1.32 20.55 -3.58
N LEU A 123 0.78 21.23 -4.59
CA LEU A 123 1.10 22.63 -4.92
C LEU A 123 0.20 23.61 -4.15
N SER A 124 -1.07 23.24 -3.93
CA SER A 124 -2.03 24.05 -3.18
C SER A 124 -3.05 23.15 -2.46
N LEU A 125 -3.99 23.74 -1.73
CA LEU A 125 -5.12 23.01 -1.14
C LEU A 125 -6.07 22.38 -2.19
N THR A 126 -5.94 22.81 -3.45
CA THR A 126 -6.80 22.39 -4.56
C THR A 126 -6.06 21.63 -5.64
N GLN A 127 -4.73 21.75 -5.71
CA GLN A 127 -3.92 21.15 -6.77
C GLN A 127 -2.96 20.10 -6.22
N ARG A 128 -3.04 18.90 -6.78
CA ARG A 128 -2.12 17.81 -6.48
C ARG A 128 -1.79 16.99 -7.71
N ARG A 129 -0.65 16.33 -7.64
CA ARG A 129 -0.17 15.35 -8.61
C ARG A 129 0.23 14.08 -7.88
N GLN A 130 -0.20 12.94 -8.40
CA GLN A 130 0.12 11.63 -7.89
C GLN A 130 0.87 10.86 -8.97
N VAL A 131 1.96 10.20 -8.59
CA VAL A 131 2.76 9.36 -9.49
C VAL A 131 2.80 7.96 -8.92
N TYR A 132 2.18 7.03 -9.63
CA TYR A 132 2.08 5.63 -9.24
C TYR A 132 3.31 4.83 -9.70
N PRO A 133 3.64 3.70 -9.06
CA PRO A 133 4.78 2.87 -9.42
C PRO A 133 4.75 2.34 -10.86
N ASN A 134 3.57 2.15 -11.43
CA ASN A 134 3.38 1.75 -12.83
C ASN A 134 3.57 2.90 -13.84
N GLY A 135 4.00 4.09 -13.40
CA GLY A 135 4.18 5.26 -14.25
C GLY A 135 2.91 6.04 -14.57
N THR A 136 1.74 5.60 -14.11
CA THR A 136 0.49 6.36 -14.24
C THR A 136 0.56 7.63 -13.40
N ILE A 137 0.08 8.73 -13.96
CA ILE A 137 0.03 10.03 -13.28
C ILE A 137 -1.42 10.45 -13.15
N LEU A 138 -1.82 10.88 -11.95
CA LEU A 138 -3.10 11.54 -11.73
C LEU A 138 -2.85 12.99 -11.29
N VAL A 139 -3.35 13.93 -12.08
CA VAL A 139 -3.38 15.35 -11.73
C VAL A 139 -4.80 15.71 -11.34
N VAL A 140 -4.96 16.40 -10.23
CA VAL A 140 -6.23 16.89 -9.73
C VAL A 140 -6.12 18.39 -9.53
N ASP A 141 -7.01 19.14 -10.16
CA ASP A 141 -7.26 20.54 -9.88
C ASP A 141 -8.71 20.67 -9.39
N LEU A 142 -8.89 21.16 -8.17
CA LEU A 142 -10.20 21.41 -7.60
C LEU A 142 -10.59 22.88 -7.63
N ALA A 143 -9.70 23.80 -8.03
CA ALA A 143 -10.06 25.17 -8.35
C ALA A 143 -10.90 25.19 -9.63
N VAL A 144 -10.42 24.48 -10.65
CA VAL A 144 -11.17 24.09 -11.85
C VAL A 144 -11.43 22.59 -11.74
N PRO A 145 -12.59 22.14 -11.21
CA PRO A 145 -12.85 20.76 -10.75
C PRO A 145 -12.70 19.75 -11.88
N LYS A 146 -11.46 19.37 -12.17
CA LYS A 146 -11.04 18.57 -13.31
C LYS A 146 -9.90 17.68 -12.86
N THR A 147 -9.89 16.47 -13.41
CA THR A 147 -8.80 15.51 -13.25
C THR A 147 -8.23 15.15 -14.60
N LEU A 148 -6.94 14.90 -14.62
CA LEU A 148 -6.23 14.34 -15.77
C LEU A 148 -5.51 13.08 -15.30
N MET A 149 -5.89 11.92 -15.85
CA MET A 149 -5.10 10.70 -15.74
C MET A 149 -4.24 10.55 -16.99
N LEU A 150 -2.94 10.35 -16.82
CA LEU A 150 -1.99 10.08 -17.90
C LEU A 150 -1.45 8.68 -17.76
N VAL A 151 -1.38 7.97 -18.88
CA VAL A 151 -0.64 6.71 -19.05
C VAL A 151 0.47 7.00 -20.07
N PRO A 152 1.65 7.50 -19.61
CA PRO A 152 2.68 8.01 -20.51
C PRO A 152 3.20 6.99 -21.52
N GLU A 153 3.38 5.75 -21.10
CA GLU A 153 3.83 4.65 -21.96
C GLU A 153 2.94 4.46 -23.20
N LYS A 154 1.63 4.66 -23.03
CA LYS A 154 0.64 4.52 -24.11
C LYS A 154 0.31 5.84 -24.82
N LYS A 155 0.88 6.96 -24.38
CA LYS A 155 0.44 8.32 -24.76
C LYS A 155 -1.08 8.46 -24.70
N TYR A 156 -1.69 7.95 -23.63
CA TYR A 156 -3.13 7.98 -23.43
C TYR A 156 -3.48 8.87 -22.24
N ALA A 157 -4.54 9.66 -22.38
CA ALA A 157 -5.00 10.58 -21.35
C ALA A 157 -6.52 10.46 -21.16
N ILE A 158 -6.97 10.54 -19.91
CA ILE A 158 -8.38 10.74 -19.58
C ILE A 158 -8.52 12.08 -18.88
N GLU A 159 -9.26 12.98 -19.50
CA GLU A 159 -9.69 14.24 -18.91
C GLU A 159 -11.11 14.09 -18.39
N ARG A 160 -11.35 14.43 -17.13
CA ARG A 160 -12.66 14.27 -16.51
C ARG A 160 -13.04 15.48 -15.66
N MET A 161 -14.29 15.92 -15.77
CA MET A 161 -14.87 16.89 -14.85
C MET A 161 -15.29 16.22 -13.53
N VAL A 162 -14.94 16.84 -12.40
CA VAL A 162 -15.24 16.34 -11.06
C VAL A 162 -16.60 16.88 -10.60
N ASP A 163 -17.52 15.96 -10.28
CA ASP A 163 -18.74 16.25 -9.54
C ASP A 163 -18.40 16.67 -8.09
N ARG A 164 -18.50 17.96 -7.71
CA ARG A 164 -18.21 18.43 -6.32
C ARG A 164 -19.24 17.87 -5.32
N GLN A 165 -18.95 17.53 -4.05
CA GLN A 165 -18.03 18.05 -3.02
C GLN A 165 -17.11 16.97 -2.40
N PRO A 166 -16.01 17.34 -1.70
CA PRO A 166 -15.66 18.71 -1.27
C PRO A 166 -14.85 19.52 -2.30
N ALA A 167 -15.04 20.85 -2.27
CA ALA A 167 -14.34 21.82 -3.12
C ALA A 167 -12.84 21.96 -2.81
N THR A 168 -12.38 21.32 -1.75
CA THR A 168 -10.98 21.24 -1.31
C THR A 168 -10.64 19.77 -1.13
N ASP A 169 -9.45 19.38 -1.57
CA ASP A 169 -8.97 18.01 -1.39
C ASP A 169 -8.87 17.72 0.11
N PRO A 170 -9.24 16.52 0.61
CA PRO A 170 -9.05 16.15 2.00
C PRO A 170 -7.61 16.39 2.44
N ASP A 171 -7.40 17.49 3.17
CA ASP A 171 -6.12 17.87 3.70
C ASP A 171 -5.92 17.22 5.07
N ILE A 172 -4.91 16.36 5.19
CA ILE A 172 -4.55 15.73 6.45
C ILE A 172 -4.26 16.77 7.54
N PHE A 173 -3.69 17.92 7.17
CA PHE A 173 -3.40 18.98 8.13
C PHE A 173 -4.66 19.73 8.55
N ARG A 174 -5.69 19.80 7.70
CA ARG A 174 -7.03 20.27 8.12
C ARG A 174 -7.65 19.33 9.15
N MET A 175 -7.49 18.02 8.95
CA MET A 175 -7.95 17.05 9.94
C MET A 175 -7.16 17.17 11.25
N ALA A 176 -5.84 17.33 11.19
CA ALA A 176 -4.99 17.61 12.35
C ALA A 176 -5.46 18.85 13.13
N ARG A 177 -5.73 19.96 12.43
CA ARG A 177 -6.29 21.19 13.04
C ARG A 177 -7.61 20.93 13.77
N SER A 178 -8.48 20.07 13.23
CA SER A 178 -9.78 19.77 13.84
C SER A 178 -9.72 19.01 15.18
N MET A 179 -8.55 18.45 15.53
CA MET A 179 -8.32 17.76 16.81
C MET A 179 -8.07 18.76 17.96
N GLN A 180 -7.78 20.03 17.63
CA GLN A 180 -7.51 21.06 18.62
C GLN A 180 -8.76 21.33 19.48
N ASN A 181 -8.54 21.63 20.76
CA ASN A 181 -9.57 22.02 21.73
C ASN A 181 -10.61 20.92 22.07
N ARG A 182 -10.35 19.66 21.73
CA ARG A 182 -11.15 18.51 22.19
C ARG A 182 -10.49 17.83 23.38
N PRO A 183 -11.27 17.29 24.33
CA PRO A 183 -10.70 16.44 25.36
C PRO A 183 -10.22 15.11 24.75
N PRO A 184 -9.16 14.47 25.30
CA PRO A 184 -8.59 13.23 24.76
C PRO A 184 -9.59 12.10 24.48
N GLU A 185 -10.59 11.94 25.34
CA GLU A 185 -11.68 10.97 25.24
C GLU A 185 -12.63 11.22 24.05
N GLU A 186 -12.65 12.43 23.49
CA GLU A 186 -13.47 12.82 22.34
C GLU A 186 -12.63 13.07 21.07
N GLY A 187 -11.42 12.51 21.01
CA GLY A 187 -10.49 12.72 19.91
C GLY A 187 -9.60 13.95 20.05
N GLY A 188 -9.41 14.44 21.28
CA GLY A 188 -8.33 15.37 21.61
C GLY A 188 -6.96 14.75 21.42
N VAL A 189 -5.95 15.61 21.34
CA VAL A 189 -4.56 15.20 21.11
C VAL A 189 -3.91 14.72 22.40
N GLN A 190 -3.26 13.56 22.34
CA GLN A 190 -2.44 12.98 23.39
C GLN A 190 -0.98 12.88 22.92
N GLU A 191 -0.04 13.21 23.78
CA GLU A 191 1.38 13.00 23.49
C GLU A 191 1.76 11.54 23.73
N ILE A 192 2.39 10.90 22.74
CA ILE A 192 2.74 9.46 22.81
C ILE A 192 4.25 9.20 22.92
N GLY A 193 5.05 10.25 23.16
CA GLY A 193 6.49 10.16 23.39
C GLY A 193 7.35 10.57 22.20
N ILE A 194 8.64 10.22 22.26
CA ILE A 194 9.66 10.56 21.27
C ILE A 194 10.16 9.29 20.59
N ARG A 195 10.36 9.33 19.27
CA ARG A 195 10.87 8.20 18.48
C ARG A 195 11.78 8.70 17.35
N GLN A 196 12.75 7.88 16.96
CA GLN A 196 13.50 8.05 15.71
C GLN A 196 12.65 7.59 14.51
N ILE A 197 12.38 8.49 13.57
CA ILE A 197 11.58 8.23 12.37
C ILE A 197 12.30 8.85 11.18
N GLU A 198 12.68 8.02 10.21
CA GLU A 198 13.27 8.48 8.95
C GLU A 198 14.49 9.40 9.16
N GLY A 199 15.30 9.11 10.19
CA GLY A 199 16.49 9.89 10.58
C GLY A 199 16.20 11.13 11.43
N HIS A 200 14.94 11.40 11.76
CA HIS A 200 14.51 12.53 12.58
C HIS A 200 14.16 12.07 13.99
N VAL A 201 14.59 12.83 14.99
CA VAL A 201 14.04 12.72 16.35
C VAL A 201 12.66 13.37 16.31
N ALA A 202 11.60 12.58 16.46
CA ALA A 202 10.23 13.06 16.30
C ALA A 202 9.40 12.85 17.57
N LYS A 203 8.62 13.87 17.94
CA LYS A 203 7.60 13.83 19.00
C LYS A 203 6.27 13.39 18.38
N GLY A 204 5.62 12.40 18.99
CA GLY A 204 4.36 11.84 18.52
C GLY A 204 3.14 12.45 19.21
N PHE A 205 2.12 12.73 18.42
CA PHE A 205 0.81 13.25 18.83
C PHE A 205 -0.28 12.35 18.26
N ARG A 206 -1.13 11.78 19.11
CA ARG A 206 -2.19 10.86 18.71
C ARG A 206 -3.56 11.43 19.05
N SER A 207 -4.50 11.31 18.12
CA SER A 207 -5.92 11.61 18.32
C SER A 207 -6.72 10.36 17.98
N LEU A 208 -7.41 9.82 18.98
CA LEU A 208 -8.25 8.63 18.82
C LEU A 208 -9.72 9.04 18.91
N SER A 209 -10.46 8.77 17.85
CA SER A 209 -11.92 8.96 17.77
C SER A 209 -12.61 7.65 17.41
N LYS A 210 -13.95 7.62 17.48
CA LYS A 210 -14.74 6.47 17.03
C LYS A 210 -14.57 6.10 15.55
N TYR A 211 -14.02 6.99 14.73
CA TYR A 211 -13.87 6.77 13.28
C TYR A 211 -12.42 6.61 12.84
N ASN A 212 -11.52 7.37 13.46
CA ASN A 212 -10.12 7.45 13.05
C ASN A 212 -9.21 7.45 14.28
N ASP A 213 -8.12 6.71 14.18
CA ASP A 213 -6.95 6.81 15.02
C ASP A 213 -5.83 7.45 14.21
N ILE A 214 -5.47 8.68 14.56
CA ILE A 214 -4.55 9.50 13.77
C ILE A 214 -3.32 9.78 14.62
N THR A 215 -2.15 9.48 14.09
CA THR A 215 -0.87 9.79 14.74
C THR A 215 -0.05 10.69 13.84
N VAL A 216 0.37 11.84 14.37
CA VAL A 216 1.28 12.79 13.72
C VAL A 216 2.61 12.76 14.46
N TRP A 217 3.68 12.46 13.75
CA TRP A 217 5.04 12.55 14.25
C TRP A 217 5.69 13.81 13.70
N ALA A 218 6.06 14.74 14.58
CA ALA A 218 6.68 16.00 14.22
C ALA A 218 8.15 16.02 14.65
N ASP A 219 9.04 16.47 13.76
CA ASP A 219 10.45 16.62 14.07
C ASP A 219 10.67 17.66 15.18
N VAL A 220 11.54 17.33 16.14
CA VAL A 220 11.71 18.16 17.34
C VAL A 220 12.36 19.52 17.08
N HIS A 221 13.07 19.67 15.96
CA HIS A 221 13.79 20.89 15.62
C HIS A 221 12.94 21.82 14.74
N THR A 222 12.36 21.27 13.67
CA THR A 222 11.58 22.02 12.68
C THR A 222 10.11 22.14 13.04
N LYS A 223 9.61 21.29 13.97
CA LYS A 223 8.20 21.18 14.36
C LYS A 223 7.28 20.77 13.20
N LEU A 224 7.84 20.37 12.06
CA LEU A 224 7.10 19.92 10.88
C LEU A 224 6.79 18.41 10.98
N PRO A 225 5.63 17.96 10.47
CA PRO A 225 5.31 16.54 10.40
C PRO A 225 6.31 15.78 9.51
N VAL A 226 6.97 14.77 10.06
CA VAL A 226 7.80 13.82 9.28
C VAL A 226 7.04 12.58 8.88
N ARG A 227 5.95 12.28 9.60
CA ARG A 227 5.09 11.13 9.32
C ARG A 227 3.69 11.33 9.85
N VAL A 228 2.69 10.89 9.10
CA VAL A 228 1.30 10.84 9.55
C VAL A 228 0.73 9.45 9.29
N GLU A 229 0.08 8.89 10.31
CA GLU A 229 -0.57 7.59 10.25
C GLU A 229 -2.06 7.78 10.54
N ILE A 230 -2.92 7.13 9.77
CA ILE A 230 -4.37 7.16 9.95
C ILE A 230 -4.85 5.72 9.89
N ILE A 231 -5.54 5.27 10.92
CA ILE A 231 -6.23 3.98 10.93
C ILE A 231 -7.73 4.29 11.00
N HIS A 232 -8.48 3.85 9.99
CA HIS A 232 -9.93 3.96 9.99
C HIS A 232 -10.51 2.83 10.85
N VAL A 233 -10.99 3.20 12.05
CA VAL A 233 -11.50 2.26 13.04
C VAL A 233 -12.70 1.50 12.46
N GLY A 234 -12.66 0.17 12.54
CA GLY A 234 -13.73 -0.71 12.05
C GLY A 234 -13.82 -0.83 10.52
N LYS A 235 -12.86 -0.27 9.77
CA LYS A 235 -12.78 -0.39 8.30
C LYS A 235 -11.47 -1.00 7.80
N GLY A 236 -10.66 -1.54 8.73
CA GLY A 236 -9.34 -2.17 8.52
C GLY A 236 -8.38 -1.42 7.59
N ARG A 237 -8.63 -0.14 7.32
CA ARG A 237 -7.89 0.66 6.34
C ARG A 237 -6.88 1.53 7.06
N LYS A 238 -5.63 1.42 6.63
CA LYS A 238 -4.51 2.18 7.15
C LYS A 238 -3.92 3.06 6.07
N ILE A 239 -3.57 4.28 6.44
CA ILE A 239 -2.89 5.25 5.58
C ILE A 239 -1.64 5.69 6.31
N ILE A 240 -0.53 5.73 5.58
CA ILE A 240 0.76 6.21 6.05
C ILE A 240 1.23 7.25 5.04
N MET A 241 1.48 8.46 5.52
CA MET A 241 2.18 9.50 4.77
C MET A 241 3.56 9.67 5.40
N SER A 242 4.61 9.54 4.59
CA SER A 242 6.01 9.56 5.03
C SER A 242 6.89 10.36 4.06
N GLU A 243 8.16 10.56 4.42
CA GLU A 243 9.15 11.23 3.59
C GLU A 243 8.69 12.63 3.14
N PHE A 244 8.09 13.37 4.08
CA PHE A 244 7.63 14.73 3.82
C PHE A 244 8.81 15.64 3.46
N LYS A 245 8.62 16.45 2.43
CA LYS A 245 9.50 17.57 2.07
C LYS A 245 8.62 18.79 1.86
N PHE A 246 8.68 19.74 2.80
CA PHE A 246 7.95 21.01 2.74
C PHE A 246 8.77 22.09 2.04
N ASP A 247 8.09 23.18 1.68
CA ASP A 247 8.66 24.37 1.06
C ASP A 247 9.46 24.03 -0.21
N VAL A 248 8.97 23.01 -0.94
CA VAL A 248 9.53 22.57 -2.22
C VAL A 248 9.11 23.51 -3.33
N ASP A 249 10.07 23.90 -4.16
CA ASP A 249 9.78 24.57 -5.43
C ASP A 249 9.22 23.54 -6.41
N LEU A 250 7.94 23.65 -6.74
CA LEU A 250 7.21 22.73 -7.60
C LEU A 250 6.84 23.44 -8.89
N ASP A 251 7.27 22.89 -10.01
CA ASP A 251 6.89 23.38 -11.34
C ASP A 251 5.36 23.27 -11.52
N GLU A 252 4.70 24.43 -11.63
CA GLU A 252 3.25 24.53 -11.77
C GLU A 252 2.74 23.81 -13.02
N SER A 253 3.54 23.70 -14.08
CA SER A 253 3.15 23.02 -15.32
C SER A 253 2.86 21.53 -15.12
N LEU A 254 3.47 20.90 -14.10
CA LEU A 254 3.20 19.50 -13.73
C LEU A 254 1.78 19.29 -13.20
N PHE A 255 1.09 20.35 -12.81
CA PHE A 255 -0.26 20.33 -12.24
C PHE A 255 -1.34 20.72 -13.25
N SER A 256 -0.97 20.87 -14.53
CA SER A 256 -1.93 21.08 -15.61
C SER A 256 -2.88 19.88 -15.74
N THR A 257 -4.18 20.16 -15.78
CA THR A 257 -5.23 19.17 -16.11
C THR A 257 -5.55 19.14 -17.60
N THR A 258 -4.62 19.59 -18.45
CA THR A 258 -4.71 19.50 -19.91
C THR A 258 -3.69 18.48 -20.38
N ALA A 259 -4.13 17.53 -21.20
CA ALA A 259 -3.25 16.51 -21.73
C ALA A 259 -2.11 17.14 -22.55
N PRO A 260 -0.86 16.64 -22.43
CA PRO A 260 0.25 17.10 -23.27
C PRO A 260 0.02 16.78 -24.76
N ASP A 261 0.70 17.52 -25.63
CA ASP A 261 0.66 17.27 -27.08
C ASP A 261 1.06 15.83 -27.43
N GLY A 262 0.36 15.25 -28.41
CA GLY A 262 0.61 13.89 -28.90
C GLY A 262 0.00 12.77 -28.06
N TYR A 263 -0.83 13.10 -27.07
CA TYR A 263 -1.67 12.13 -26.37
C TYR A 263 -3.00 11.91 -27.09
N THR A 264 -3.45 10.66 -27.11
CA THR A 264 -4.85 10.33 -27.41
C THR A 264 -5.67 10.62 -26.16
N VAL A 265 -6.64 11.53 -26.28
CA VAL A 265 -7.41 12.04 -25.14
C VAL A 265 -8.84 11.55 -25.18
N GLU A 266 -9.26 10.88 -24.11
CA GLU A 266 -10.67 10.64 -23.80
C GLU A 266 -11.17 11.76 -22.88
N LYS A 267 -12.20 12.48 -23.31
CA LYS A 267 -12.87 13.49 -22.49
C LYS A 267 -14.15 12.90 -21.92
N VAL A 268 -14.28 12.98 -20.60
CA VAL A 268 -15.42 12.46 -19.86
C VAL A 268 -16.14 13.63 -19.20
N GLU A 269 -17.34 13.92 -19.70
CA GLU A 269 -18.16 14.99 -19.16
C GLU A 269 -18.79 14.61 -17.82
N LYS A 270 -19.40 15.59 -17.17
CA LYS A 270 -20.07 15.43 -15.89
C LYS A 270 -21.16 14.36 -15.96
N GLY A 271 -21.10 13.36 -15.07
CA GLY A 271 -22.04 12.22 -15.06
C GLY A 271 -21.82 11.18 -16.16
N GLU A 272 -20.88 11.39 -17.08
CA GLU A 272 -20.52 10.37 -18.06
C GLU A 272 -19.53 9.37 -17.48
N LEU A 273 -19.70 8.11 -17.89
CA LEU A 273 -18.80 7.02 -17.58
C LEU A 273 -17.65 7.01 -18.59
N THR A 274 -16.45 6.63 -18.14
CA THR A 274 -15.33 6.36 -19.05
C THR A 274 -15.69 5.23 -20.02
N GLY A 275 -14.99 5.08 -21.14
CA GLY A 275 -15.16 3.96 -22.07
C GLY A 275 -14.98 2.61 -21.35
N LEU A 276 -14.04 2.52 -20.41
CA LEU A 276 -13.86 1.35 -19.55
C LEU A 276 -15.05 1.14 -18.60
N GLN A 277 -15.61 2.18 -18.00
CA GLN A 277 -16.79 2.08 -17.14
C GLN A 277 -18.07 1.75 -17.91
N LYS A 278 -18.26 2.32 -19.09
CA LYS A 278 -19.34 1.95 -20.01
C LYS A 278 -19.22 0.48 -20.39
N PHE A 279 -18.02 0.05 -20.74
CA PHE A 279 -17.72 -1.35 -21.03
C PHE A 279 -18.03 -2.27 -19.83
N MET A 280 -17.55 -1.92 -18.62
CA MET A 280 -17.82 -2.68 -17.40
C MET A 280 -19.31 -2.70 -17.02
N GLN A 281 -20.05 -1.59 -17.15
CA GLN A 281 -21.48 -1.58 -16.85
C GLN A 281 -22.34 -2.26 -17.94
N SER A 282 -21.80 -2.43 -19.14
CA SER A 282 -22.47 -3.15 -20.22
C SER A 282 -22.27 -4.66 -20.16
N THR A 283 -21.43 -5.18 -19.26
CA THR A 283 -21.20 -6.62 -19.16
C THR A 283 -22.39 -7.32 -18.51
N THR A 284 -22.72 -8.49 -19.01
CA THR A 284 -23.88 -9.29 -18.62
C THR A 284 -23.46 -10.73 -18.29
N GLU A 285 -24.38 -11.50 -17.70
CA GLU A 285 -24.17 -12.95 -17.51
C GLU A 285 -23.94 -13.66 -18.85
N GLU A 286 -24.54 -13.15 -19.93
CA GLU A 286 -24.33 -13.68 -21.28
C GLU A 286 -22.87 -13.50 -21.71
N ASP A 287 -22.26 -12.34 -21.43
CA ASP A 287 -20.83 -12.12 -21.71
C ASP A 287 -19.93 -13.08 -20.90
N LEU A 288 -20.30 -13.42 -19.66
CA LEU A 288 -19.60 -14.46 -18.87
C LEU A 288 -19.67 -15.83 -19.56
N VAL A 289 -20.88 -16.23 -19.97
CA VAL A 289 -21.10 -17.50 -20.69
C VAL A 289 -20.34 -17.53 -22.02
N GLU A 290 -20.35 -16.44 -22.78
CA GLU A 290 -19.63 -16.33 -24.05
C GLU A 290 -18.11 -16.37 -23.88
N GLY A 291 -17.57 -15.73 -22.84
CA GLY A 291 -16.13 -15.77 -22.56
C GLY A 291 -15.69 -17.17 -22.12
N LEU A 292 -16.44 -17.84 -21.25
CA LEU A 292 -16.20 -19.24 -20.88
C LEU A 292 -16.23 -20.15 -22.12
N ARG A 293 -17.22 -19.96 -23.02
CA ARG A 293 -17.30 -20.68 -24.30
C ARG A 293 -16.05 -20.45 -25.15
N ALA A 294 -15.64 -19.19 -25.32
CA ALA A 294 -14.52 -18.83 -26.19
C ALA A 294 -13.21 -19.45 -25.69
N VAL A 295 -12.96 -19.39 -24.38
CA VAL A 295 -11.81 -20.03 -23.76
C VAL A 295 -11.87 -21.55 -23.93
N ALA A 296 -13.02 -22.18 -23.66
CA ALA A 296 -13.16 -23.62 -23.80
C ALA A 296 -12.91 -24.09 -25.25
N ILE A 297 -13.45 -23.38 -26.25
CA ILE A 297 -13.18 -23.66 -27.66
C ILE A 297 -11.69 -23.50 -27.98
N PHE A 298 -11.02 -22.48 -27.43
CA PHE A 298 -9.59 -22.30 -27.62
C PHE A 298 -8.78 -23.47 -27.05
N LEU A 299 -9.23 -24.02 -25.91
CA LEU A 299 -8.63 -25.15 -25.21
C LEU A 299 -9.17 -26.52 -25.68
N ASP A 300 -9.58 -26.64 -26.96
CA ASP A 300 -10.09 -27.90 -27.56
C ASP A 300 -11.30 -28.51 -26.81
N GLY A 301 -12.20 -27.65 -26.34
CA GLY A 301 -13.41 -28.02 -25.62
C GLY A 301 -13.21 -28.33 -24.14
N GLU A 302 -12.08 -27.94 -23.55
CA GLU A 302 -11.83 -28.05 -22.10
C GLU A 302 -12.03 -26.70 -21.41
N PHE A 303 -12.78 -26.68 -20.31
CA PHE A 303 -12.79 -25.50 -19.45
C PHE A 303 -11.42 -25.33 -18.78
N PRO A 304 -10.96 -24.09 -18.56
CA PRO A 304 -9.69 -23.86 -17.89
C PRO A 304 -9.77 -24.34 -16.44
N PRO A 305 -8.65 -24.75 -15.82
CA PRO A 305 -8.65 -25.14 -14.41
C PRO A 305 -8.96 -23.96 -13.48
N GLU A 306 -8.60 -22.75 -13.91
CA GLU A 306 -8.76 -21.52 -13.15
C GLU A 306 -9.28 -20.39 -14.04
N ILE A 307 -10.16 -19.54 -13.49
CA ILE A 307 -10.72 -18.36 -14.17
C ILE A 307 -10.06 -17.04 -13.78
N GLU A 308 -9.07 -17.07 -12.90
CA GLU A 308 -8.32 -15.87 -12.56
C GLU A 308 -7.39 -15.48 -13.71
N LEU A 309 -7.38 -14.20 -14.07
CA LEU A 309 -6.61 -13.67 -15.20
C LEU A 309 -5.14 -14.15 -15.25
N PRO A 310 -4.36 -14.10 -14.15
CA PRO A 310 -2.96 -14.57 -14.17
C PRO A 310 -2.84 -16.08 -14.44
N MET A 311 -3.75 -16.88 -13.89
CA MET A 311 -3.75 -18.35 -14.06
C MET A 311 -4.22 -18.74 -15.45
N LEU A 312 -5.31 -18.14 -15.93
CA LEU A 312 -5.78 -18.37 -17.29
C LEU A 312 -4.73 -17.97 -18.34
N GLN A 313 -4.05 -16.83 -18.18
CA GLN A 313 -2.96 -16.44 -19.06
C GLN A 313 -1.82 -17.46 -19.08
N THR A 314 -1.60 -18.17 -17.97
CA THR A 314 -0.62 -19.24 -17.89
C THR A 314 -1.11 -20.46 -18.66
N THR A 315 -2.36 -20.90 -18.43
CA THR A 315 -3.00 -22.00 -19.17
C THR A 315 -3.00 -21.78 -20.68
N LEU A 316 -3.38 -20.59 -21.16
CA LEU A 316 -3.38 -20.26 -22.59
C LEU A 316 -1.98 -20.32 -23.19
N ARG A 317 -0.96 -19.78 -22.49
CA ARG A 317 0.45 -19.84 -22.93
C ARG A 317 0.96 -21.28 -23.01
N GLU A 318 0.64 -22.11 -22.02
CA GLU A 318 1.01 -23.52 -22.02
C GLU A 318 0.34 -24.29 -23.15
N TYR A 319 -0.95 -24.04 -23.40
CA TYR A 319 -1.68 -24.62 -24.51
C TYR A 319 -1.05 -24.24 -25.86
N ILE A 320 -0.75 -22.95 -26.09
CA ILE A 320 -0.07 -22.47 -27.30
C ILE A 320 1.26 -23.19 -27.51
N LYS A 321 2.07 -23.28 -26.45
CA LYS A 321 3.38 -23.94 -26.48
C LYS A 321 3.27 -25.44 -26.78
N ARG A 322 2.32 -26.12 -26.13
CA ARG A 322 2.07 -27.57 -26.30
C ARG A 322 1.64 -27.90 -27.72
N ASN A 323 0.75 -27.09 -28.28
CA ASN A 323 0.18 -27.29 -29.61
C ASN A 323 1.02 -26.67 -30.74
N LYS A 324 2.11 -25.97 -30.40
CA LYS A 324 3.04 -25.35 -31.36
C LYS A 324 2.33 -24.43 -32.36
N LEU A 325 1.37 -23.64 -31.89
CA LEU A 325 0.64 -22.70 -32.75
C LEU A 325 1.59 -21.64 -33.31
N SER A 326 1.47 -21.35 -34.60
CA SER A 326 2.18 -20.25 -35.25
C SER A 326 1.63 -18.89 -34.80
N GLU A 327 2.40 -17.83 -35.05
CA GLU A 327 1.99 -16.46 -34.69
C GLU A 327 0.66 -16.05 -35.36
N SER A 328 0.45 -16.43 -36.62
CA SER A 328 -0.81 -16.19 -37.33
C SER A 328 -1.99 -16.97 -36.74
N GLU A 329 -1.78 -18.23 -36.33
CA GLU A 329 -2.83 -19.02 -35.67
C GLU A 329 -3.16 -18.48 -34.28
N ILE A 330 -2.16 -17.96 -33.57
CA ILE A 330 -2.37 -17.29 -32.28
C ILE A 330 -3.21 -16.03 -32.50
N GLU A 331 -2.85 -15.19 -33.46
CA GLU A 331 -3.60 -13.95 -33.74
C GLU A 331 -5.05 -14.26 -34.13
N GLU A 332 -5.27 -15.19 -35.07
CA GLU A 332 -6.61 -15.58 -35.53
C GLU A 332 -7.47 -16.19 -34.41
N ARG A 333 -6.89 -17.09 -33.60
CA ARG A 333 -7.65 -17.82 -32.57
C ARG A 333 -7.79 -17.06 -31.26
N LEU A 334 -6.81 -16.26 -30.87
CA LEU A 334 -6.76 -15.61 -29.56
C LEU A 334 -7.44 -14.23 -29.55
N ALA A 335 -7.43 -13.49 -30.67
CA ALA A 335 -8.10 -12.19 -30.75
C ALA A 335 -9.59 -12.24 -30.34
N PRO A 336 -10.44 -13.14 -30.89
CA PRO A 336 -11.85 -13.22 -30.48
C PRO A 336 -12.03 -13.74 -29.05
N VAL A 337 -11.09 -14.53 -28.54
CA VAL A 337 -11.09 -15.02 -27.15
C VAL A 337 -10.77 -13.89 -26.19
N SER A 338 -9.80 -13.03 -26.52
CA SER A 338 -9.35 -11.93 -25.65
C SER A 338 -10.48 -10.95 -25.36
N GLU A 339 -11.25 -10.54 -26.38
CA GLU A 339 -12.38 -9.62 -26.19
C GLU A 339 -13.47 -10.23 -25.29
N LYS A 340 -13.94 -11.44 -25.64
CA LYS A 340 -15.00 -12.14 -24.90
C LYS A 340 -14.60 -12.47 -23.48
N TRP A 341 -13.38 -12.97 -23.30
CA TRP A 341 -12.83 -13.26 -21.99
C TRP A 341 -12.69 -11.99 -21.13
N THR A 342 -12.30 -10.86 -21.73
CA THR A 342 -12.20 -9.60 -20.99
C THR A 342 -13.54 -9.21 -20.40
N LYS A 343 -14.65 -9.33 -21.16
CA LYS A 343 -15.98 -9.07 -20.62
C LYS A 343 -16.41 -10.07 -19.55
N ALA A 344 -16.18 -11.36 -19.77
CA ALA A 344 -16.47 -12.41 -18.79
C ALA A 344 -15.73 -12.18 -17.47
N HIS A 345 -14.43 -11.84 -17.54
CA HIS A 345 -13.64 -11.50 -16.38
C HIS A 345 -14.24 -10.32 -15.62
N TRP A 346 -14.64 -9.25 -16.31
CA TRP A 346 -15.27 -8.11 -15.65
C TRP A 346 -16.60 -8.45 -14.98
N TYR A 347 -17.44 -9.26 -15.61
CA TYR A 347 -18.67 -9.72 -14.97
C TYR A 347 -18.37 -10.56 -13.71
N THR A 348 -17.36 -11.43 -13.75
CA THR A 348 -16.87 -12.14 -12.55
C THR A 348 -16.38 -11.20 -11.45
N GLN A 349 -15.70 -10.11 -11.81
CA GLN A 349 -15.28 -9.10 -10.84
C GLN A 349 -16.48 -8.34 -10.25
N LEU A 350 -17.51 -8.04 -11.05
CA LEU A 350 -18.76 -7.45 -10.56
C LEU A 350 -19.47 -8.39 -9.59
N LEU A 351 -19.54 -9.69 -9.91
CA LEU A 351 -20.10 -10.71 -9.02
C LEU A 351 -19.38 -10.74 -7.66
N ARG A 352 -18.06 -10.60 -7.64
CA ARG A 352 -17.29 -10.69 -6.38
C ARG A 352 -17.23 -9.39 -5.58
N GLY A 353 -17.33 -8.25 -6.26
CA GLY A 353 -17.10 -6.94 -5.65
C GLY A 353 -18.37 -6.13 -5.39
N GLU A 354 -19.24 -6.01 -6.40
CA GLU A 354 -20.36 -5.05 -6.39
C GLU A 354 -21.72 -5.72 -6.24
N MET A 355 -21.92 -6.86 -6.90
CA MET A 355 -23.11 -7.68 -6.70
C MET A 355 -22.86 -8.46 -5.41
N GLU A 356 -23.65 -8.21 -4.38
CA GLU A 356 -23.48 -8.88 -3.10
C GLU A 356 -23.78 -10.40 -3.28
N VAL A 357 -22.81 -11.22 -3.65
CA VAL A 357 -22.97 -12.68 -3.77
C VAL A 357 -22.18 -13.40 -2.68
N ARG A 358 -22.57 -14.63 -2.39
CA ARG A 358 -21.91 -15.54 -1.45
C ARG A 358 -21.52 -16.82 -2.17
N ASP A 359 -20.61 -17.56 -1.56
CA ASP A 359 -20.25 -18.92 -2.00
C ASP A 359 -19.91 -19.00 -3.50
N PHE A 360 -19.21 -17.97 -3.99
CA PHE A 360 -18.73 -17.94 -5.37
C PHE A 360 -17.71 -19.06 -5.55
N HIS A 361 -17.94 -19.93 -6.53
CA HIS A 361 -17.09 -21.06 -6.80
C HIS A 361 -16.95 -21.31 -8.30
N TYR A 362 -15.76 -21.78 -8.69
CA TYR A 362 -15.46 -22.23 -10.04
C TYR A 362 -14.83 -23.62 -9.97
N ALA A 363 -15.37 -24.56 -10.74
CA ALA A 363 -14.98 -25.97 -10.79
C ALA A 363 -14.89 -26.47 -12.25
N GLY A 364 -14.34 -25.66 -13.15
CA GLY A 364 -14.21 -26.05 -14.56
C GLY A 364 -13.06 -27.02 -14.86
N GLU A 365 -12.16 -27.29 -13.91
CA GLU A 365 -11.05 -28.22 -14.13
C GLU A 365 -11.56 -29.60 -14.55
N GLY A 366 -11.09 -30.09 -15.70
CA GLY A 366 -11.46 -31.41 -16.23
C GLY A 366 -12.86 -31.50 -16.85
N VAL A 367 -13.65 -30.42 -16.82
CA VAL A 367 -14.99 -30.39 -17.42
C VAL A 367 -14.90 -30.14 -18.93
N LYS A 368 -15.73 -30.85 -19.69
CA LYS A 368 -15.80 -30.75 -21.15
C LYS A 368 -16.97 -29.87 -21.58
N LEU A 369 -16.73 -29.03 -22.60
CA LEU A 369 -17.76 -28.23 -23.24
C LEU A 369 -18.84 -29.16 -23.84
N GLY A 370 -20.09 -28.93 -23.45
CA GLY A 370 -21.25 -29.74 -23.82
C GLY A 370 -21.72 -30.71 -22.73
N ASP A 371 -21.02 -30.80 -21.59
CA ASP A 371 -21.49 -31.58 -20.44
C ASP A 371 -22.62 -30.87 -19.69
N ALA A 372 -23.86 -31.28 -19.96
CA ALA A 372 -25.05 -30.70 -19.35
C ALA A 372 -25.28 -31.08 -17.88
N SER A 373 -24.47 -31.99 -17.33
CA SER A 373 -24.64 -32.54 -15.99
C SER A 373 -23.67 -31.98 -14.96
N THR A 374 -22.52 -31.47 -15.40
CA THR A 374 -21.46 -31.01 -14.49
C THR A 374 -21.49 -29.48 -14.32
N PRO A 375 -21.70 -28.97 -13.10
CA PRO A 375 -21.52 -27.55 -12.79
C PRO A 375 -20.08 -27.10 -13.00
N VAL A 376 -19.90 -25.96 -13.67
CA VAL A 376 -18.59 -25.34 -13.91
C VAL A 376 -18.39 -24.11 -13.02
N MET A 377 -19.47 -23.41 -12.69
CA MET A 377 -19.39 -22.17 -11.90
C MET A 377 -20.72 -21.93 -11.19
N TRP A 378 -20.68 -21.49 -9.93
CA TRP A 378 -21.88 -21.13 -9.20
C TRP A 378 -21.64 -20.04 -8.16
N TRP A 379 -22.71 -19.35 -7.80
CA TRP A 379 -22.72 -18.36 -6.72
C TRP A 379 -24.13 -18.22 -6.17
N ARG A 380 -24.23 -17.71 -4.95
CA ARG A 380 -25.52 -17.44 -4.29
C ARG A 380 -25.77 -15.93 -4.24
N PRO A 381 -26.78 -15.40 -4.95
CA PRO A 381 -27.16 -13.99 -4.82
C PRO A 381 -27.58 -13.64 -3.39
N LYS A 382 -27.36 -12.39 -2.96
CA LYS A 382 -27.85 -11.89 -1.67
C LYS A 382 -29.35 -12.15 -1.53
N ASP A 383 -29.73 -12.58 -0.34
CA ASP A 383 -31.12 -12.88 0.04
C ASP A 383 -31.80 -13.98 -0.80
N SER A 384 -31.06 -14.69 -1.66
CA SER A 384 -31.56 -15.86 -2.39
C SER A 384 -31.44 -17.14 -1.56
N GLU A 385 -32.42 -18.04 -1.69
CA GLU A 385 -32.36 -19.41 -1.17
C GLU A 385 -31.71 -20.39 -2.16
N THR A 386 -31.61 -20.00 -3.43
CA THR A 386 -31.08 -20.81 -4.54
C THR A 386 -29.73 -20.28 -5.04
N TYR A 387 -28.97 -21.17 -5.65
CA TYR A 387 -27.70 -20.86 -6.31
C TYR A 387 -27.91 -20.64 -7.81
N ARG A 388 -27.25 -19.63 -8.36
CA ARG A 388 -27.11 -19.46 -9.81
C ARG A 388 -25.95 -20.32 -10.28
N VAL A 389 -26.19 -21.20 -11.26
CA VAL A 389 -25.22 -22.21 -11.71
C VAL A 389 -25.07 -22.17 -13.22
N ILE A 390 -23.82 -22.27 -13.69
CA ILE A 390 -23.44 -22.49 -15.09
C ILE A 390 -22.90 -23.91 -15.21
N TYR A 391 -23.46 -24.69 -16.14
CA TYR A 391 -23.05 -26.07 -16.42
C TYR A 391 -22.02 -26.15 -17.56
N GLY A 392 -21.41 -27.33 -17.75
CA GLY A 392 -20.44 -27.59 -18.83
C GLY A 392 -21.01 -27.44 -20.25
N ASP A 393 -22.33 -27.56 -20.43
CA ASP A 393 -23.03 -27.22 -21.67
C ASP A 393 -23.33 -25.72 -21.82
N LEU A 394 -22.90 -24.92 -20.84
CA LEU A 394 -23.11 -23.48 -20.71
C LEU A 394 -24.57 -23.08 -20.46
N SER A 395 -25.45 -24.02 -20.13
CA SER A 395 -26.78 -23.69 -19.65
C SER A 395 -26.70 -23.08 -18.25
N THR A 396 -27.58 -22.12 -17.97
CA THR A 396 -27.66 -21.44 -16.69
C THR A 396 -28.98 -21.74 -15.99
N ARG A 397 -28.92 -22.06 -14.70
CA ARG A 397 -30.10 -22.47 -13.91
C ARG A 397 -29.98 -21.95 -12.49
N ASP A 398 -31.13 -21.80 -11.85
CA ASP A 398 -31.22 -21.58 -10.41
C ASP A 398 -31.54 -22.93 -9.76
N VAL A 399 -30.73 -23.38 -8.81
CA VAL A 399 -30.85 -24.70 -8.18
C VAL A 399 -30.85 -24.61 -6.66
N ALA A 400 -31.40 -25.61 -5.99
CA ALA A 400 -31.32 -25.70 -4.54
C ALA A 400 -29.90 -26.08 -4.07
N PRO A 401 -29.49 -25.74 -2.83
CA PRO A 401 -28.16 -26.08 -2.31
C PRO A 401 -27.83 -27.57 -2.38
N GLU A 402 -28.83 -28.45 -2.23
CA GLU A 402 -28.66 -29.90 -2.23
C GLU A 402 -28.39 -30.49 -3.63
N GLU A 403 -28.55 -29.69 -4.68
CA GLU A 403 -28.28 -30.09 -6.07
C GLU A 403 -26.85 -29.73 -6.51
N LEU A 404 -26.09 -29.03 -5.66
CA LEU A 404 -24.69 -28.71 -5.91
C LEU A 404 -23.76 -29.84 -5.45
N PRO A 405 -22.58 -30.00 -6.08
CA PRO A 405 -21.52 -30.86 -5.57
C PRO A 405 -21.08 -30.41 -4.17
N ASP A 406 -20.76 -31.39 -3.32
CA ASP A 406 -20.27 -31.16 -1.94
C ASP A 406 -18.94 -30.38 -1.88
#